data_AF-A0AAW7V237-F1
#
_entry.id   AF-A0AAW7V237-F1
#
_cell.length_a   1.000
_cell.length_b   1.000
_cell.length_c   1.000
_cell.angle_alpha   90.00
_cell.angle_beta   90.00
_cell.angle_gamma   90.00
#
_symmetry.space_group_name_H-M   'P 1'
#
loop_
_entity.id
_entity.type
_entity.pdbx_description
1 polymer ?
#
loop_
_entity_poly.entity_id
_entity_poly.type
_entity_poly.pdbx_seq_one_letter_code
_entity_poly.pdbx_strand_id
1 'polypeptide(L)'
;MILANDFLEYLLNTERDLAVRVRERYDMYLKSLPVPQLADGKIVIDGRYMIDSHEGNYRLYRIEGGTLSVIGIYQRPSSAIVDVIADSIRITHHYADTEDTVLEIQRLATVCRDTLNGMTK
;
A
#
# COMPACT_ATOMS: atom_id res chain seq x y z
N MET A 1 3.19 19.57 -15.56
CA MET A 1 2.78 18.18 -15.87
C MET A 1 1.44 18.28 -16.58
N ILE A 2 1.31 17.75 -17.80
CA ILE A 2 0.02 17.72 -18.51
C ILE A 2 -0.82 16.60 -17.88
N LEU A 3 -2.07 16.88 -17.49
CA LEU A 3 -2.95 15.85 -16.97
C LEU A 3 -3.38 14.93 -18.11
N ALA A 4 -3.60 13.65 -17.81
CA ALA A 4 -3.96 12.65 -18.84
C ALA A 4 -5.22 13.07 -19.64
N ASN A 5 -6.18 13.71 -18.99
CA ASN A 5 -7.40 14.21 -19.64
C ASN A 5 -7.10 15.35 -20.63
N ASP A 6 -6.25 16.30 -20.25
CA ASP A 6 -5.85 17.42 -21.13
C ASP A 6 -5.14 16.91 -22.38
N PHE A 7 -4.31 15.86 -22.24
CA PHE A 7 -3.63 15.22 -23.35
C PHE A 7 -4.60 14.47 -24.28
N LEU A 8 -5.58 13.75 -23.72
CA LEU A 8 -6.61 13.07 -24.50
C LEU A 8 -7.51 14.05 -25.26
N GLU A 9 -7.83 15.20 -24.65
CA GLU A 9 -8.58 16.27 -25.29
C GLU A 9 -7.80 16.92 -26.43
N TYR A 10 -6.50 17.19 -26.22
CA TYR A 10 -5.62 17.64 -27.29
C TYR A 10 -5.61 16.65 -28.47
N LEU A 11 -5.41 15.35 -28.21
CA LEU A 11 -5.41 14.33 -29.24
C LEU A 11 -6.75 14.23 -29.98
N LEU A 12 -7.87 14.38 -29.28
CA LEU A 12 -9.20 14.40 -29.91
C LEU A 12 -9.33 15.52 -30.95
N ASN A 13 -8.69 16.66 -30.68
CA ASN A 13 -8.73 17.84 -31.53
C ASN A 13 -7.70 17.83 -32.67
N THR A 14 -6.57 17.10 -32.52
CA THR A 14 -5.50 17.05 -33.54
C THR A 14 -5.42 15.73 -34.30
N GLU A 15 -5.62 14.59 -33.65
CA GLU A 15 -5.43 13.24 -34.18
C GLU A 15 -6.51 12.25 -33.67
N ARG A 16 -7.74 12.42 -34.16
CA ARG A 16 -8.94 11.73 -33.64
C ARG A 16 -8.82 10.20 -33.57
N ASP A 17 -8.25 9.55 -34.59
CA ASP A 17 -8.09 8.09 -34.63
C ASP A 17 -7.02 7.58 -33.64
N LEU A 18 -5.99 8.38 -33.37
CA LEU A 18 -5.02 8.09 -32.32
C LEU A 18 -5.69 8.27 -30.95
N ALA A 19 -6.48 9.33 -30.77
CA ALA A 19 -7.17 9.63 -29.52
C ALA A 19 -8.09 8.50 -29.06
N VAL A 20 -8.83 7.85 -29.99
CA VAL A 20 -9.68 6.70 -29.66
C VAL A 20 -8.84 5.53 -29.14
N ARG A 21 -7.77 5.14 -29.84
CA ARG A 21 -6.90 4.02 -29.43
C ARG A 21 -6.18 4.29 -28.11
N VAL A 22 -5.69 5.51 -27.90
CA VAL A 22 -5.02 5.91 -26.65
C VAL A 22 -6.01 5.88 -25.49
N ARG A 23 -7.24 6.37 -25.68
CA ARG A 23 -8.29 6.31 -24.65
C ARG A 23 -8.68 4.89 -24.29
N GLU A 24 -8.91 4.00 -25.26
CA GLU A 24 -9.20 2.59 -24.98
C GLU A 24 -8.09 1.92 -24.15
N ARG A 25 -6.82 2.19 -24.52
CA ARG A 25 -5.65 1.69 -23.78
C ARG A 25 -5.59 2.29 -22.36
N TYR A 26 -5.90 3.57 -22.23
CA TYR A 26 -5.92 4.28 -20.95
C TYR A 26 -7.04 3.76 -20.04
N ASP A 27 -8.23 3.51 -20.57
CA ASP A 27 -9.35 2.92 -19.83
C ASP A 27 -9.02 1.49 -19.36
N MET A 28 -8.34 0.70 -20.19
CA MET A 28 -7.81 -0.60 -19.77
C MET A 28 -6.77 -0.47 -18.66
N TYR A 29 -5.87 0.50 -18.77
CA TYR A 29 -4.89 0.78 -17.72
C TYR A 29 -5.56 1.17 -16.39
N LEU A 30 -6.55 2.07 -16.42
CA LEU A 30 -7.31 2.46 -15.23
C LEU A 30 -7.99 1.26 -14.56
N LYS A 31 -8.52 0.32 -15.34
CA LYS A 31 -9.09 -0.94 -14.83
C LYS A 31 -8.04 -1.90 -14.26
N SER A 32 -6.77 -1.76 -14.66
CA SER A 32 -5.65 -2.53 -14.11
C SER A 32 -5.08 -1.94 -12.82
N LEU A 33 -5.44 -0.69 -12.49
CA LEU A 33 -4.98 -0.05 -11.27
C LEU A 33 -5.53 -0.78 -10.04
N PRO A 34 -4.75 -0.88 -8.96
CA PRO A 34 -5.23 -1.43 -7.71
C PRO A 34 -6.40 -0.58 -7.20
N VAL A 35 -7.50 -1.21 -6.84
CA VAL A 35 -8.59 -0.54 -6.13
C VAL A 35 -8.09 -0.23 -4.70
N PRO A 36 -8.20 1.01 -4.22
CA PRO A 36 -7.86 1.34 -2.85
C PRO A 36 -8.69 0.50 -1.87
N GLN A 37 -8.02 -0.25 -0.99
CA GLN A 37 -8.67 -1.15 -0.03
C GLN A 37 -8.76 -0.55 1.37
N LEU A 38 -7.94 0.46 1.66
CA LEU A 38 -7.94 1.21 2.91
C LEU A 38 -8.33 2.65 2.65
N ALA A 39 -8.96 3.30 3.63
CA ALA A 39 -9.13 4.74 3.66
C ALA A 39 -7.77 5.45 3.54
N ASP A 40 -7.77 6.64 2.95
CA ASP A 40 -6.58 7.48 2.87
C ASP A 40 -6.24 8.01 4.27
N GLY A 41 -4.95 8.08 4.58
CA GLY A 41 -4.46 8.54 5.88
C GLY A 41 -3.40 7.64 6.50
N LYS A 42 -3.03 7.99 7.73
CA LYS A 42 -1.99 7.31 8.51
C LYS A 42 -2.63 6.31 9.46
N ILE A 43 -2.19 5.07 9.38
CA ILE A 43 -2.67 3.95 10.19
C ILE A 43 -1.49 3.43 10.99
N VAL A 44 -1.57 3.49 12.32
CA VAL A 44 -0.52 2.97 13.19
C VAL A 44 -0.85 1.51 13.55
N ILE A 45 0.11 0.62 13.33
CA ILE A 45 0.00 -0.81 13.65
C ILE A 45 0.97 -1.12 14.78
N ASP A 46 0.45 -1.72 15.85
CA ASP A 46 1.24 -2.22 16.99
C ASP A 46 2.11 -1.15 17.68
N GLY A 47 1.87 0.15 17.43
CA GLY A 47 2.71 1.26 17.89
C GLY A 47 4.12 1.32 17.27
N ARG A 48 4.50 0.31 16.48
CA ARG A 48 5.84 0.13 15.90
C ARG A 48 5.89 0.40 14.40
N TYR A 49 4.73 0.44 13.75
CA TYR A 49 4.62 0.58 12.30
C TYR A 49 3.58 1.64 11.94
N MET A 50 3.79 2.30 10.81
CA MET A 50 2.82 3.22 10.22
C MET A 50 2.63 2.88 8.75
N ILE A 51 1.38 2.71 8.33
CA ILE A 51 0.99 2.69 6.92
C ILE A 51 0.43 4.06 6.58
N ASP A 52 1.06 4.74 5.63
CA ASP A 52 0.53 5.94 4.97
C ASP A 52 -0.17 5.50 3.68
N SER A 53 -1.50 5.50 3.71
CA SER A 53 -2.37 5.12 2.60
C SER A 53 -2.76 6.35 1.79
N HIS A 54 -2.49 6.34 0.49
CA HIS A 54 -2.88 7.42 -0.41
C HIS A 54 -3.20 6.89 -1.80
N GLU A 55 -4.44 7.08 -2.25
CA GLU A 55 -4.91 6.68 -3.58
C GLU A 55 -4.57 5.22 -3.94
N GLY A 56 -4.64 4.31 -2.95
CA GLY A 56 -4.36 2.88 -3.14
C GLY A 56 -2.88 2.49 -3.12
N ASN A 57 -1.98 3.44 -2.88
CA ASN A 57 -0.59 3.19 -2.55
C ASN A 57 -0.40 3.18 -1.03
N TYR A 58 0.47 2.29 -0.54
CA TYR A 58 0.73 2.10 0.89
C TYR A 58 2.22 2.26 1.14
N ARG A 59 2.61 3.31 1.86
CA ARG A 59 4.00 3.46 2.32
C ARG A 59 4.10 2.93 3.73
N LEU A 60 4.94 1.93 3.93
CA LEU A 60 5.18 1.34 5.24
C LEU A 60 6.42 1.97 5.88
N TYR A 61 6.26 2.41 7.12
CA TYR A 61 7.32 2.93 7.95
C TYR A 61 7.44 2.11 9.23
N ARG A 62 8.67 2.00 9.73
CA ARG A 62 8.94 1.64 11.11
C ARG A 62 9.00 2.89 11.98
N ILE A 63 8.52 2.79 13.22
CA ILE A 63 8.55 3.82 14.24
C ILE A 63 9.58 3.42 15.30
N GLU A 64 10.69 4.15 15.40
CA GLU A 64 11.72 3.93 16.42
C GLU A 64 12.09 5.26 17.08
N GLY A 65 11.86 5.38 18.40
CA GLY A 65 12.21 6.59 19.15
C GLY A 65 11.58 7.88 18.62
N GLY A 66 10.41 7.79 17.98
CA GLY A 66 9.73 8.93 17.32
C GLY A 66 10.23 9.24 15.90
N THR A 67 11.21 8.50 15.39
CA THR A 67 11.72 8.60 14.01
C THR A 67 11.01 7.59 13.11
N LEU A 68 10.73 8.00 11.87
CA LEU A 68 10.11 7.16 10.85
C LEU A 68 11.16 6.70 9.83
N SER A 69 11.30 5.38 9.68
CA SER A 69 12.19 4.76 8.68
C SER A 69 11.36 4.03 7.63
N VAL A 70 11.53 4.35 6.35
CA VAL A 70 10.80 3.70 5.25
C VAL A 70 11.23 2.24 5.14
N ILE A 71 10.26 1.32 5.15
CA ILE A 71 10.48 -0.10 4.84
C ILE A 71 10.21 -0.36 3.35
N GLY A 72 9.11 0.16 2.82
CA GLY A 72 8.71 -0.09 1.43
C GLY A 72 7.45 0.63 1.00
N ILE A 73 7.15 0.51 -0.30
CA ILE A 73 5.95 1.05 -0.94
C ILE A 73 5.22 -0.10 -1.64
N TYR A 74 3.94 -0.22 -1.37
CA TYR A 74 3.11 -1.32 -1.85
C TYR A 74 1.87 -0.80 -2.58
N GLN A 75 1.33 -1.65 -3.44
CA GLN A 75 0.07 -1.44 -4.14
C GLN A 75 -1.06 -2.34 -3.61
N ARG A 76 -0.77 -3.12 -2.56
CA ARG A 76 -1.73 -4.02 -1.89
C ARG A 76 -1.49 -3.99 -0.38
N PRO A 77 -2.55 -3.90 0.45
CA PRO A 77 -2.40 -3.95 1.91
C PRO A 77 -1.79 -5.26 2.38
N SER A 78 -2.12 -6.38 1.73
CA SER A 78 -1.57 -7.70 2.08
C SER A 78 -0.05 -7.75 2.02
N SER A 79 0.57 -7.11 1.02
CA SER A 79 2.03 -7.01 0.92
C SER A 79 2.60 -6.19 2.08
N ALA A 80 1.98 -5.07 2.43
CA ALA A 80 2.40 -4.26 3.57
C ALA A 80 2.28 -5.05 4.90
N ILE A 81 1.21 -5.82 5.10
CA ILE A 81 1.00 -6.66 6.29
C ILE A 81 2.09 -7.74 6.39
N VAL A 82 2.39 -8.41 5.28
CA VAL A 82 3.45 -9.44 5.25
C VAL A 82 4.80 -8.84 5.67
N ASP A 83 5.13 -7.65 5.16
CA ASP A 83 6.40 -7.01 5.52
C ASP A 83 6.40 -6.43 6.94
N VAL A 84 5.27 -6.01 7.51
CA VAL A 84 5.17 -5.70 8.96
C VAL A 84 5.56 -6.92 9.80
N ILE A 85 4.98 -8.07 9.48
CA ILE A 85 5.24 -9.33 10.21
C ILE A 85 6.69 -9.75 10.04
N ALA A 86 7.18 -9.79 8.80
CA ALA A 86 8.55 -10.19 8.49
C ALA A 86 9.58 -9.26 9.15
N ASP A 87 9.33 -7.96 9.14
CA ASP A 87 10.20 -6.97 9.78
C ASP A 87 10.24 -7.15 11.30
N SER A 88 9.10 -7.37 11.94
CA SER A 88 9.05 -7.59 13.40
C SER A 88 9.83 -8.83 13.83
N ILE A 89 9.73 -9.93 13.07
CA ILE A 89 10.50 -11.15 13.32
C ILE A 89 12.00 -10.87 13.18
N ARG A 90 12.42 -10.06 12.21
CA ARG A 90 13.86 -9.76 12.02
C ARG A 90 14.46 -8.95 13.18
N ILE A 91 13.70 -8.05 13.79
CA ILE A 91 14.24 -7.10 14.79
C ILE A 91 14.08 -7.62 16.21
N THR A 92 12.88 -8.10 16.56
CA THR A 92 12.52 -8.42 17.94
C THR A 92 13.04 -9.80 18.36
N HIS A 93 13.42 -10.62 17.39
CA HIS A 93 13.53 -12.06 17.52
C HIS A 93 14.82 -12.62 16.90
N HIS A 94 15.95 -11.91 17.07
CA HIS A 94 17.27 -12.34 16.55
C HIS A 94 17.71 -13.76 16.99
N TYR A 95 17.11 -14.31 18.05
CA TYR A 95 17.33 -15.67 18.57
C TYR A 95 16.04 -16.49 18.73
N ALA A 96 14.93 -16.04 18.13
CA ALA A 96 13.67 -16.76 18.25
C ALA A 96 13.76 -18.14 17.63
N ASP A 97 13.15 -19.11 18.30
CA ASP A 97 12.90 -20.41 17.73
C ASP A 97 11.61 -20.40 16.86
N THR A 98 11.24 -21.59 16.39
CA THR A 98 10.04 -21.76 15.56
C THR A 98 8.76 -21.36 16.29
N GLU A 99 8.65 -21.64 17.60
CA GLU A 99 7.46 -21.35 18.39
C GLU A 99 7.30 -19.84 18.60
N ASP A 100 8.38 -19.16 18.99
CA ASP A 100 8.40 -17.70 19.12
C ASP A 100 7.99 -17.00 17.81
N THR A 101 8.49 -17.51 16.68
CA THR A 101 8.17 -16.99 15.35
C THR A 101 6.68 -17.16 15.04
N VAL A 102 6.10 -18.34 15.31
CA VAL A 102 4.67 -18.60 15.09
C VAL A 102 3.81 -17.70 15.96
N LEU A 103 4.17 -17.52 17.23
CA LEU A 103 3.45 -16.64 18.16
C LEU A 103 3.46 -15.19 17.67
N GLU A 104 4.60 -14.67 17.21
CA GLU A 104 4.67 -13.29 16.70
C GLU A 104 3.86 -13.11 15.41
N ILE A 105 3.88 -14.09 14.51
CA ILE A 105 3.03 -14.08 13.30
C ILE A 105 1.55 -13.99 13.70
N GLN A 106 1.09 -14.86 14.60
CA GLN A 106 -0.31 -14.90 15.02
C GLN A 106 -0.75 -13.61 15.72
N ARG A 107 0.11 -13.07 16.60
CA ARG A 107 -0.14 -11.83 17.31
C ARG A 107 -0.26 -10.66 16.34
N LEU A 108 0.71 -10.48 15.45
CA LEU A 108 0.68 -9.36 14.48
C LEU A 108 -0.40 -9.53 13.42
N ALA A 109 -0.71 -10.74 12.97
CA ALA A 109 -1.84 -10.98 12.07
C ALA A 109 -3.16 -10.52 12.72
N THR A 110 -3.33 -10.79 14.01
CA THR A 110 -4.49 -10.34 14.79
C THR A 110 -4.53 -8.81 14.90
N VAL A 111 -3.41 -8.18 15.29
CA VAL A 111 -3.32 -6.71 15.38
C VAL A 111 -3.61 -6.05 14.02
N CYS A 112 -3.06 -6.58 12.93
CA CYS A 112 -3.31 -6.07 11.58
C CYS A 112 -4.78 -6.20 11.20
N ARG A 113 -5.39 -7.37 11.44
CA ARG A 113 -6.82 -7.59 11.17
C ARG A 113 -7.68 -6.57 11.91
N ASP A 114 -7.46 -6.42 13.22
CA ASP A 114 -8.31 -5.58 14.06
C ASP A 114 -8.11 -4.09 13.72
N THR A 115 -6.87 -3.68 13.43
CA THR A 115 -6.55 -2.29 13.04
C THR A 115 -7.09 -1.94 11.64
N LEU A 116 -6.93 -2.84 10.67
CA LEU A 116 -7.25 -2.54 9.26
C LEU A 116 -8.72 -2.76 8.93
N ASN A 117 -9.41 -3.70 9.59
CA ASN A 117 -10.86 -3.87 9.40
C ASN A 117 -11.66 -2.65 9.89
N GLY A 118 -11.12 -1.87 10.84
CA GLY A 118 -11.71 -0.59 11.23
C GLY A 118 -11.51 0.53 10.21
N MET A 119 -10.67 0.32 9.18
CA MET A 119 -10.19 1.33 8.23
C MET A 119 -10.54 1.00 6.77
N THR A 120 -11.36 -0.02 6.54
CA THR A 120 -11.87 -0.38 5.20
C THR A 120 -12.83 0.68 4.68
N LYS A 121 -12.78 0.96 3.36
CA LYS A 121 -13.69 1.89 2.66
C LYS A 121 -15.11 1.35 2.57
#